data_AF-A0A968C1C2-F1
#
_entry.id   AF-A0A968C1C2-F1
#
_cell.length_a   1.000
_cell.length_b   1.000
_cell.length_c   1.000
_cell.angle_alpha   90.00
_cell.angle_beta   90.00
_cell.angle_gamma   90.00
#
_symmetry.space_group_name_H-M   'P 1'
#
loop_
_entity.id
_entity.type
_entity.pdbx_description
1 polymer ?
#
loop_
_entity_poly.entity_id
_entity_poly.type
_entity_poly.pdbx_seq_one_letter_code
_entity_poly.pdbx_strand_id
1 'polypeptide(L)'
;MKDSKQLFRTLVIANLFMFFGFNVWRALFNNFAVEEIGVTATQIGLIQSLREVPGLMGFVLGFVAIWLSEMRIMGLSVLLMGLGMVTTGFANGLGSLILGAMVMSIGFHWFYPSSSSVVLMGV
;
A
#
# COMPACT_ATOMS: atom_id res chain seq x y z
N MET A 1 28.70 -5.92 9.54
CA MET A 1 28.45 -4.50 9.95
C MET A 1 28.02 -3.60 8.79
N LYS A 2 28.64 -3.62 7.60
CA LYS A 2 28.22 -2.76 6.47
C LYS A 2 26.82 -3.12 5.95
N ASP A 3 26.51 -4.41 5.91
CA ASP A 3 25.21 -4.92 5.44
C ASP A 3 24.07 -4.57 6.40
N SER A 4 24.28 -4.63 7.71
CA SER A 4 23.29 -4.21 8.71
C SER A 4 22.94 -2.72 8.60
N LYS A 5 23.93 -1.85 8.31
CA LYS A 5 23.68 -0.42 8.09
C LYS A 5 22.87 -0.18 6.81
N GLN A 6 23.15 -0.93 5.75
CA GLN A 6 22.40 -0.84 4.49
C GLN A 6 20.97 -1.34 4.68
N LEU A 7 20.79 -2.46 5.37
CA LEU A 7 19.48 -3.01 5.69
C LEU A 7 18.62 -2.03 6.50
N PHE A 8 19.20 -1.47 7.57
CA PHE A 8 18.53 -0.47 8.40
C PHE A 8 18.11 0.76 7.58
N ARG A 9 18.99 1.28 6.71
CA ARG A 9 18.67 2.40 5.81
C ARG A 9 17.51 2.06 4.88
N THR A 10 17.51 0.88 4.27
CA THR A 10 16.43 0.43 3.38
C THR A 10 15.11 0.35 4.13
N LEU A 11 15.10 -0.24 5.33
CA LEU A 11 13.90 -0.34 6.17
C LEU A 11 13.34 1.04 6.52
N VAL A 12 14.19 1.97 6.97
CA VAL A 12 13.77 3.33 7.31
C VAL A 12 13.16 4.04 6.10
N ILE A 13 13.82 3.98 4.95
CA ILE A 13 13.35 4.65 3.73
C ILE A 13 12.03 4.03 3.25
N ALA A 14 11.94 2.70 3.21
CA ALA A 14 10.76 2.00 2.73
C ALA A 14 9.55 2.25 3.65
N ASN A 15 9.75 2.23 4.97
CA ASN A 15 8.70 2.54 5.93
C ASN A 15 8.28 4.02 5.84
N LEU A 16 9.23 4.95 5.70
CA LEU A 16 8.93 6.35 5.51
C LEU A 16 8.01 6.54 4.30
N PHE A 17 8.38 6.05 3.12
CA PHE A 17 7.57 6.23 1.91
C PHE A 17 6.22 5.52 1.99
N MET A 18 6.17 4.30 2.51
CA MET A 18 4.92 3.55 2.68
C MET A 18 3.94 4.31 3.58
N PHE A 19 4.36 4.67 4.79
CA PHE A 19 3.46 5.30 5.77
C PHE A 19 3.20 6.77 5.45
N PHE A 20 4.19 7.51 4.95
CA PHE A 20 3.96 8.90 4.53
C PHE A 20 2.93 8.97 3.39
N GLY A 21 3.13 8.18 2.32
CA GLY A 21 2.21 8.14 1.18
C GLY A 21 0.81 7.72 1.60
N PHE A 22 0.70 6.66 2.40
CA PHE A 22 -0.60 6.18 2.89
C PHE A 22 -1.34 7.22 3.75
N ASN A 23 -0.64 7.93 4.63
CA ASN A 23 -1.26 8.95 5.47
C ASN A 23 -1.67 10.20 4.68
N VAL A 24 -0.88 10.61 3.68
CA VAL A 24 -1.29 11.67 2.75
C VAL A 24 -2.57 11.29 2.02
N TRP A 25 -2.64 10.06 1.49
CA TRP A 25 -3.85 9.56 0.84
C TRP A 25 -5.05 9.57 1.81
N ARG A 26 -4.90 9.04 3.04
CA ARG A 26 -5.99 9.03 4.03
C ARG A 26 -6.49 10.44 4.39
N ALA A 27 -5.61 11.42 4.45
CA ALA A 27 -5.97 12.79 4.79
C ALA A 27 -6.77 13.48 3.68
N LEU A 28 -6.51 13.14 2.42
CA LEU A 28 -7.09 13.84 1.26
C LEU A 28 -8.24 13.07 0.59
N PHE A 29 -8.24 11.74 0.64
CA PHE A 29 -9.08 10.90 -0.22
C PHE A 29 -10.57 11.20 -0.12
N ASN A 30 -11.12 11.35 1.09
CA ASN A 30 -12.55 11.58 1.25
C ASN A 30 -12.97 12.93 0.66
N ASN A 31 -12.21 14.00 0.92
CA ASN A 31 -12.51 15.32 0.39
C ASN A 31 -12.40 15.30 -1.14
N PHE A 32 -11.30 14.76 -1.68
CA PHE A 32 -11.11 14.63 -3.13
C PHE A 32 -12.23 13.81 -3.80
N ALA A 33 -12.59 12.65 -3.23
CA ALA A 33 -13.63 11.79 -3.79
C ALA A 33 -15.01 12.47 -3.79
N VAL A 34 -15.35 13.24 -2.76
CA VAL A 34 -16.64 13.94 -2.68
C VAL A 34 -16.63 15.20 -3.52
N GLU A 35 -15.65 16.08 -3.33
CA GLU A 35 -15.63 17.44 -3.89
C GLU A 35 -15.24 17.47 -5.36
N GLU A 36 -14.27 16.65 -5.79
CA GLU A 36 -13.77 16.66 -7.18
C GLU A 36 -14.45 15.59 -8.05
N ILE A 37 -14.76 14.43 -7.47
CA ILE A 37 -15.30 13.29 -8.24
C ILE A 37 -16.82 13.13 -8.05
N GLY A 38 -17.41 13.77 -7.04
CA GLY A 38 -18.86 13.70 -6.80
C GLY A 38 -19.34 12.35 -6.24
N VAL A 39 -18.45 11.61 -5.56
CA VAL A 39 -18.75 10.29 -5.00
C VAL A 39 -19.60 10.44 -3.73
N THR A 40 -20.62 9.58 -3.59
CA THR A 40 -21.50 9.56 -2.42
C THR A 40 -20.89 8.79 -1.24
N ALA A 41 -21.40 9.02 -0.03
CA ALA A 41 -20.97 8.30 1.18
C ALA A 41 -21.12 6.77 1.04
N THR A 42 -22.20 6.29 0.41
CA THR A 42 -22.41 4.85 0.16
C THR A 42 -21.34 4.27 -0.75
N GLN A 43 -20.93 5.01 -1.79
CA GLN A 43 -19.87 4.60 -2.69
C GLN A 43 -18.49 4.63 -2.01
N ILE A 44 -18.22 5.58 -1.12
CA ILE A 44 -17.02 5.53 -0.27
C ILE A 44 -17.04 4.27 0.59
N GLY A 45 -18.18 3.96 1.22
CA GLY A 45 -18.37 2.71 1.96
C GLY A 45 -18.02 1.49 1.12
N LEU A 46 -18.52 1.41 -0.12
CA LEU A 46 -18.17 0.36 -1.07
C LEU A 46 -16.66 0.28 -1.34
N ILE A 47 -16.00 1.41 -1.60
CA ILE A 47 -14.54 1.45 -1.82
C ILE A 47 -13.81 0.88 -0.59
N GLN A 48 -14.17 1.30 0.62
CA GLN A 48 -13.55 0.80 1.84
C GLN A 48 -13.80 -0.70 2.04
N SER A 49 -15.02 -1.18 1.80
CA SER A 49 -15.33 -2.61 1.88
C SER A 49 -14.54 -3.44 0.87
N LEU A 50 -14.35 -2.94 -0.36
CA LEU A 50 -13.52 -3.63 -1.35
C LEU A 50 -12.05 -3.73 -0.91
N ARG A 51 -11.53 -2.71 -0.22
CA ARG A 51 -10.15 -2.70 0.30
C ARG A 51 -9.89 -3.77 1.37
N GLU A 52 -10.92 -4.33 1.99
CA GLU A 52 -10.80 -5.47 2.93
C GLU A 52 -10.43 -6.76 2.20
N VAL A 53 -10.78 -6.91 0.91
CA VAL A 53 -10.44 -8.11 0.14
C VAL A 53 -8.92 -8.29 -0.01
N PRO A 54 -8.13 -7.27 -0.40
CA PRO A 54 -6.67 -7.33 -0.35
C PRO A 54 -6.11 -7.69 1.02
N GLY A 55 -6.73 -7.20 2.10
CA GLY A 55 -6.33 -7.54 3.46
C GLY A 55 -6.57 -9.00 3.80
N LEU A 56 -7.75 -9.51 3.46
CA LEU A 56 -8.07 -10.93 3.57
C LEU A 56 -7.11 -11.79 2.73
N MET A 57 -6.77 -11.35 1.53
CA MET A 57 -5.81 -12.02 0.64
C MET A 57 -4.36 -11.95 1.14
N GLY A 58 -4.09 -11.36 2.31
CA GLY A 58 -2.76 -11.36 2.94
C GLY A 58 -2.18 -12.77 3.13
N PHE A 59 -3.00 -13.83 3.25
CA PHE A 59 -2.49 -15.21 3.30
C PHE A 59 -1.79 -15.64 1.99
N VAL A 60 -2.18 -15.06 0.84
CA VAL A 60 -1.56 -15.35 -0.47
C VAL A 60 -0.09 -14.93 -0.48
N LEU A 61 0.26 -13.91 0.31
CA LEU A 61 1.62 -13.43 0.44
C LEU A 61 2.59 -14.54 0.87
N GLY A 62 2.18 -15.44 1.77
CA GLY A 62 3.01 -16.55 2.21
C GLY A 62 3.47 -17.45 1.05
N PHE A 63 2.60 -17.65 0.05
CA PHE A 63 2.94 -18.38 -1.17
C PHE A 63 3.88 -17.58 -2.08
N VAL A 64 3.66 -16.26 -2.20
CA VAL A 64 4.53 -15.37 -2.99
C VAL A 64 5.95 -15.33 -2.41
N ALA A 65 6.07 -15.38 -1.08
CA ALA A 65 7.36 -15.38 -0.36
C ALA A 65 8.24 -16.61 -0.67
N ILE A 66 7.65 -17.71 -1.19
CA ILE A 66 8.41 -18.89 -1.64
C ILE A 66 9.29 -18.55 -2.86
N TRP A 67 8.86 -17.59 -3.69
CA TRP A 67 9.57 -17.22 -4.93
C TRP A 67 10.25 -15.86 -4.85
N LEU A 68 9.74 -14.94 -4.01
CA LEU A 68 10.28 -13.60 -3.84
C LEU A 68 10.69 -13.38 -2.38
N SER A 69 11.92 -12.91 -2.15
CA SER A 69 12.32 -12.53 -0.80
C SER A 69 11.47 -11.38 -0.26
N GLU A 70 11.30 -11.33 1.06
CA GLU A 70 10.50 -10.33 1.76
C GLU A 70 11.03 -8.92 1.50
N MET A 71 12.35 -8.77 1.32
CA MET A 71 12.94 -7.49 0.90
C MET A 71 12.46 -7.04 -0.48
N ARG A 72 12.35 -7.95 -1.45
CA ARG A 72 11.83 -7.64 -2.80
C ARG A 72 10.34 -7.32 -2.75
N ILE A 73 9.57 -8.10 -2.00
CA ILE A 73 8.14 -7.86 -1.81
C ILE A 73 7.91 -6.50 -1.16
N MET A 74 8.67 -6.15 -0.12
CA MET A 74 8.63 -4.83 0.53
C MET A 74 8.89 -3.71 -0.49
N GLY A 75 9.90 -3.86 -1.35
CA GLY A 75 10.20 -2.89 -2.42
C GLY A 75 9.06 -2.75 -3.45
N LEU A 76 8.53 -3.86 -3.95
CA LEU A 76 7.38 -3.87 -4.87
C LEU A 76 6.15 -3.23 -4.24
N SER A 77 5.94 -3.45 -2.95
CA SER A 77 4.82 -2.90 -2.21
C SER A 77 4.86 -1.36 -2.13
N VAL A 78 6.04 -0.76 -1.98
CA VAL A 78 6.22 0.70 -2.05
C VAL A 78 5.89 1.23 -3.44
N LEU A 79 6.27 0.51 -4.50
CA LEU A 79 5.89 0.89 -5.86
C LEU A 79 4.37 0.84 -6.06
N LEU A 80 3.71 -0.21 -5.57
CA LEU A 80 2.24 -0.32 -5.62
C LEU A 80 1.56 0.83 -4.85
N MET A 81 2.08 1.20 -3.68
CA MET A 81 1.60 2.38 -2.94
C MET A 81 1.67 3.64 -3.81
N GLY A 82 2.83 3.92 -4.42
CA GLY A 82 2.99 5.06 -5.32
C GLY A 82 2.08 5.02 -6.56
N LEU A 83 1.97 3.86 -7.21
CA LEU A 83 1.11 3.68 -8.39
C LEU A 83 -0.37 3.90 -8.07
N GLY A 84 -0.87 3.40 -6.94
CA GLY A 84 -2.26 3.61 -6.56
C GLY A 84 -2.53 5.05 -6.11
N MET A 85 -1.54 5.76 -5.54
CA MET A 85 -1.63 7.21 -5.29
C MET A 85 -1.73 8.00 -6.59
N VAL A 86 -0.85 7.72 -7.57
CA VAL A 86 -0.89 8.37 -8.90
C VAL A 86 -2.23 8.10 -9.57
N THR A 87 -2.70 6.85 -9.55
CA THR A 87 -4.01 6.46 -10.12
C THR A 87 -5.15 7.21 -9.45
N THR A 88 -5.09 7.41 -8.12
CA THR A 88 -6.09 8.19 -7.39
C THR A 88 -6.05 9.66 -7.79
N GLY A 89 -4.86 10.27 -7.91
CA GLY A 89 -4.73 11.68 -8.30
C GLY A 89 -5.21 11.98 -9.73
N PHE A 90 -5.15 10.99 -10.63
CA PHE A 90 -5.70 11.08 -11.99
C PHE A 90 -7.11 10.49 -12.13
N ALA A 91 -7.77 10.16 -11.02
CA ALA A 91 -9.10 9.56 -11.07
C ALA A 91 -10.12 10.55 -11.66
N ASN A 92 -11.02 10.03 -12.50
CA ASN A 92 -12.11 10.78 -13.13
C ASN A 92 -13.49 10.13 -12.88
N GLY A 93 -13.57 9.24 -11.89
CA GLY A 93 -14.78 8.52 -11.52
C GLY A 93 -14.56 7.46 -10.45
N LEU A 94 -15.66 6.83 -10.03
CA LEU A 94 -15.66 5.78 -8.99
C LEU A 94 -14.74 4.60 -9.35
N GLY A 95 -14.74 4.15 -10.61
CA GLY A 95 -13.92 3.01 -11.04
C GLY A 95 -12.42 3.25 -10.86
N SER A 96 -11.92 4.43 -11.26
CA SER A 96 -10.52 4.80 -11.06
C SER A 96 -10.14 4.97 -9.59
N LEU A 97 -11.07 5.45 -8.74
CA LEU A 97 -10.84 5.51 -7.30
C LEU A 97 -10.78 4.12 -6.67
N ILE A 98 -11.67 3.20 -7.07
CA ILE A 98 -11.61 1.80 -6.65
C ILE A 98 -10.27 1.18 -7.06
N LEU A 99 -9.87 1.35 -8.32
CA LEU A 99 -8.62 0.80 -8.83
C LEU A 99 -7.41 1.32 -8.04
N GLY A 100 -7.30 2.65 -7.87
CA GLY A 100 -6.23 3.26 -7.10
C GLY A 100 -6.19 2.75 -5.66
N ALA A 101 -7.35 2.74 -4.99
CA ALA A 101 -7.49 2.28 -3.61
C ALA A 101 -7.14 0.79 -3.43
N MET A 102 -7.51 -0.06 -4.39
CA MET A 102 -7.20 -1.49 -4.40
C MET A 102 -5.71 -1.74 -4.59
N VAL A 103 -5.07 -1.04 -5.55
CA VAL A 103 -3.63 -1.13 -5.80
C VAL A 103 -2.84 -0.69 -4.56
N MET A 104 -3.20 0.44 -3.93
CA MET A 104 -2.62 0.85 -2.65
C MET A 104 -2.86 -0.17 -1.53
N SER A 105 -4.06 -0.75 -1.46
CA SER A 105 -4.39 -1.73 -0.41
C SER A 105 -3.51 -2.98 -0.53
N ILE A 106 -3.29 -3.50 -1.74
CA ILE A 106 -2.37 -4.63 -1.97
C ILE A 106 -0.95 -4.24 -1.51
N GLY A 107 -0.46 -3.08 -1.94
CA GLY A 107 0.85 -2.57 -1.53
C GLY A 107 0.99 -2.51 -0.01
N PHE A 108 0.02 -1.92 0.69
CA PHE A 108 0.07 -1.83 2.16
C PHE A 108 0.06 -3.21 2.84
N HIS A 109 -0.85 -4.09 2.44
CA HIS A 109 -1.02 -5.40 3.07
C HIS A 109 0.14 -6.36 2.80
N TRP A 110 0.85 -6.22 1.68
CA TRP A 110 2.06 -6.99 1.40
C TRP A 110 3.29 -6.41 2.10
N PHE A 111 3.34 -5.08 2.23
CA PHE A 111 4.44 -4.39 2.90
C PHE A 111 4.54 -4.74 4.38
N TYR A 112 3.43 -4.66 5.12
CA TYR A 112 3.43 -4.75 6.58
C TYR A 112 4.08 -6.03 7.14
N PRO A 113 3.65 -7.25 6.72
CA PRO A 113 4.30 -8.49 7.11
C PRO A 113 5.73 -8.61 6.58
N SER A 114 5.99 -8.18 5.33
CA SER A 114 7.35 -8.26 4.74
C SER A 114 8.37 -7.40 5.48
N SER A 115 7.99 -6.16 5.83
CA SER A 115 8.80 -5.24 6.63
C SER A 115 9.10 -5.85 8.00
N SER A 116 8.09 -6.41 8.67
CA SER A 116 8.24 -7.10 9.96
C SER A 116 9.21 -8.29 9.88
N SER A 117 9.08 -9.14 8.85
CA SER A 117 9.98 -10.26 8.63
C SER A 117 11.43 -9.82 8.40
N VAL A 118 11.64 -8.77 7.59
CA VAL A 118 12.99 -8.23 7.32
C VAL A 118 13.61 -7.63 8.57
N VAL A 119 12.83 -6.97 9.43
CA VAL A 119 13.29 -6.49 10.73
C VAL A 119 13.72 -7.66 11.61
N LEU A 120 12.90 -8.72 11.73
CA LEU A 120 13.20 -9.90 12.54
C LEU A 120 14.43 -10.67 12.05
N MET A 121 14.71 -10.69 10.74
CA MET A 121 15.92 -11.30 10.19
C MET A 121 17.18 -10.45 10.39
N GLY A 122 17.01 -9.14 10.62
CA GLY A 122 18.11 -8.16 10.73
C GLY A 122 18.56 -7.84 12.16
N VAL A 123 17.83 -8.32 13.17
CA VAL A 123 18.15 -8.25 14.61
C VAL A 123 18.72 -9.60 15.04
#